data_AF-A0A8T5TGD8-F1
#
_entry.id   AF-A0A8T5TGD8-F1
#
_cell.length_a   1.000
_cell.length_b   1.000
_cell.length_c   1.000
_cell.angle_alpha   90.00
_cell.angle_beta   90.00
_cell.angle_gamma   90.00
#
_symmetry.space_group_name_H-M   'P 1'
#
loop_
_entity.id
_entity.type
_entity.pdbx_description
1 polymer ?
#
loop_
_entity_poly.entity_id
_entity_poly.type
_entity_poly.pdbx_seq_one_letter_code
_entity_poly.pdbx_strand_id
1 'polypeptide(L)'
;MLLLFNIIILAFIFEAMDSMAGMGFGTALSPLLLALGYTPLQIVPTILISEAITGAIDTIFDHEFKNVHYSFFPLNDATKISLIMAIFGSFSIFASVFIGYYAIKLPETVIKIY
;
A
#
# COMPACT_ATOMS: atom_id res chain seq x y z
N MET A 1 -23.61 7.44 -2.89
CA MET A 1 -22.90 8.10 -4.02
C MET A 1 -21.93 9.17 -3.52
N LEU A 2 -22.38 10.16 -2.73
CA LEU A 2 -21.49 11.20 -2.15
C LEU A 2 -20.36 10.65 -1.27
N LEU A 3 -20.63 9.60 -0.48
CA LEU A 3 -19.63 9.00 0.42
C LEU A 3 -18.46 8.33 -0.33
N LEU A 4 -18.74 7.65 -1.45
CA LEU A 4 -17.74 6.98 -2.28
C LEU A 4 -16.79 8.00 -2.93
N PHE A 5 -17.36 9.10 -3.44
CA PHE A 5 -16.60 10.17 -4.07
C PHE A 5 -15.62 10.81 -3.08
N ASN A 6 -16.04 11.04 -1.84
CA ASN A 6 -15.18 11.58 -0.79
C ASN A 6 -14.00 10.65 -0.47
N ILE A 7 -14.23 9.33 -0.43
CA ILE A 7 -13.18 8.35 -0.17
C ILE A 7 -12.17 8.31 -1.31
N ILE A 8 -12.62 8.41 -2.57
CA ILE A 8 -11.72 8.46 -3.73
C ILE A 8 -10.81 9.69 -3.63
N ILE A 9 -11.36 10.86 -3.30
CA ILE A 9 -10.57 12.09 -3.13
C ILE A 9 -9.58 11.95 -1.98
N LEU A 10 -10.02 11.45 -0.83
CA LEU A 10 -9.14 11.25 0.33
C LEU A 10 -8.02 10.27 -0.01
N ALA A 11 -8.35 9.10 -0.55
CA ALA A 11 -7.37 8.09 -0.95
C ALA A 11 -6.37 8.67 -1.95
N PHE A 12 -6.82 9.43 -2.95
CA PHE A 12 -5.93 10.08 -3.91
C PHE A 12 -4.98 11.09 -3.25
N ILE A 13 -5.46 11.92 -2.32
CA ILE A 13 -4.61 12.89 -1.62
C ILE A 13 -3.55 12.18 -0.77
N PHE A 14 -3.97 11.17 0.01
CA PHE A 14 -3.04 10.43 0.87
C PHE A 14 -2.04 9.60 0.07
N GLU A 15 -2.46 8.99 -1.05
CA GLU A 15 -1.57 8.28 -1.96
C GLU A 15 -0.56 9.25 -2.59
N ALA A 16 -1.01 10.40 -3.09
CA ALA A 16 -0.12 11.39 -3.66
C ALA A 16 0.91 11.89 -2.63
N MET A 17 0.49 12.10 -1.38
CA MET A 17 1.41 12.42 -0.29
C MET A 17 2.39 11.30 -0.01
N ASP A 18 1.94 10.05 -0.04
CA ASP A 18 2.77 8.86 0.14
C ASP A 18 3.85 8.78 -0.95
N SER A 19 3.47 8.88 -2.22
CA SER A 19 4.42 8.82 -3.34
C SER A 19 5.41 9.99 -3.36
N MET A 20 5.06 11.16 -2.78
CA MET A 20 5.95 12.33 -2.73
C MET A 20 6.89 12.36 -1.51
N ALA A 21 6.39 12.04 -0.32
CA ALA A 21 7.10 12.23 0.95
C ALA A 21 7.50 10.91 1.63
N GLY A 22 6.92 9.79 1.22
CA GLY A 22 6.99 8.49 1.89
C GLY A 22 6.14 8.44 3.17
N MET A 23 5.49 7.29 3.42
CA MET A 23 4.63 7.04 4.59
C MET A 23 3.49 8.06 4.77
N GLY A 24 2.36 7.79 4.12
CA GLY A 24 1.14 8.58 4.22
C GLY A 24 -0.12 7.77 3.91
N PHE A 25 -0.02 6.71 3.10
CA PHE A 25 -1.19 5.96 2.70
C PHE A 25 -1.69 5.07 3.84
N GLY A 26 -0.93 4.04 4.21
CA GLY A 26 -1.32 3.16 5.33
C GLY A 26 -1.40 3.88 6.68
N THR A 27 -0.45 4.76 6.97
CA THR A 27 -0.31 5.38 8.30
C THR A 27 -1.34 6.47 8.58
N ALA A 28 -1.75 7.26 7.58
CA ALA A 28 -2.69 8.36 7.80
C ALA A 28 -4.11 8.04 7.31
N LEU A 29 -4.29 7.28 6.23
CA LEU A 29 -5.62 6.93 5.73
C LEU A 29 -6.31 5.90 6.63
N SER A 30 -5.58 4.93 7.20
CA SER A 30 -6.17 3.89 8.07
C SER A 30 -6.89 4.45 9.30
N PRO A 31 -6.27 5.31 10.15
CA PRO A 31 -6.97 5.87 11.31
C PRO A 31 -8.15 6.78 10.90
N LEU A 32 -8.04 7.48 9.76
CA LEU A 32 -9.15 8.28 9.24
C LEU A 32 -10.35 7.41 8.85
N LEU A 33 -10.12 6.29 8.14
CA LEU A 33 -11.18 5.35 7.76
C LEU A 33 -11.78 4.66 9.00
N LEU A 34 -10.97 4.33 10.01
CA LEU A 34 -11.47 3.81 11.29
C LEU A 34 -12.40 4.83 11.97
N ALA A 35 -12.02 6.11 11.99
CA ALA A 35 -12.84 7.18 12.56
C ALA A 35 -14.15 7.41 11.78
N LEU A 36 -14.16 7.12 10.48
CA LEU A 36 -15.36 7.13 9.63
C LEU A 36 -16.25 5.87 9.82
N GLY A 37 -15.85 4.93 10.68
CA GLY A 37 -16.64 3.76 11.06
C GLY A 37 -16.37 2.51 10.21
N TYR A 38 -15.32 2.52 9.38
CA TYR A 38 -14.90 1.32 8.66
C TYR A 38 -14.23 0.32 9.60
N THR A 39 -14.40 -0.97 9.32
CA THR A 39 -13.79 -2.03 10.13
C THR A 39 -12.35 -2.31 9.68
N PRO A 40 -11.46 -2.77 10.57
CA PRO A 40 -10.10 -3.13 10.20
C PRO A 40 -10.02 -4.16 9.06
N LEU A 41 -10.96 -5.11 9.04
CA LEU A 41 -11.07 -6.12 7.97
C LEU A 41 -11.40 -5.52 6.59
N GLN A 42 -12.01 -4.33 6.54
CA GLN A 42 -12.24 -3.61 5.28
C GLN A 42 -11.03 -2.77 4.90
N ILE A 43 -10.40 -2.10 5.86
CA ILE A 43 -9.34 -1.13 5.61
C ILE A 43 -8.04 -1.82 5.19
N VAL A 44 -7.56 -2.77 5.98
CA VAL A 44 -6.22 -3.37 5.82
C VAL A 44 -6.04 -4.03 4.44
N PRO A 45 -6.90 -4.97 3.99
CA PRO A 45 -6.69 -5.59 2.69
C PRO A 45 -6.83 -4.61 1.53
N THR A 46 -7.76 -3.64 1.62
CA THR A 46 -7.97 -2.66 0.56
C THR A 46 -6.77 -1.73 0.39
N ILE A 47 -6.19 -1.24 1.50
CA ILE A 47 -5.00 -0.39 1.46
C ILE A 47 -3.80 -1.18 0.92
N LEU A 48 -3.55 -2.40 1.39
CA LEU A 48 -2.40 -3.21 0.94
C LEU A 48 -2.48 -3.56 -0.56
N ILE A 49 -3.67 -3.86 -1.07
CA ILE A 49 -3.86 -4.12 -2.51
C ILE A 49 -3.65 -2.84 -3.31
N SER A 50 -4.21 -1.72 -2.85
CA SER A 50 -4.05 -0.42 -3.52
C SER A 50 -2.58 -0.02 -3.61
N GLU A 51 -1.85 -0.12 -2.49
CA GLU A 51 -0.41 0.18 -2.42
C GLU A 51 0.42 -0.71 -3.36
N ALA A 52 0.11 -2.01 -3.41
CA ALA A 52 0.80 -2.94 -4.30
C ALA A 52 0.57 -2.59 -5.78
N ILE A 53 -0.65 -2.15 -6.12
CA ILE A 53 -0.98 -1.68 -7.47
C ILE A 53 -0.25 -0.37 -7.76
N THR A 54 -0.26 0.60 -6.83
CA THR A 54 0.43 1.87 -7.04
C THR A 54 1.93 1.66 -7.23
N GLY A 55 2.60 0.86 -6.38
CA GLY A 55 4.03 0.58 -6.53
C GLY A 55 4.39 -0.10 -7.86
N ALA A 56 3.51 -0.96 -8.38
CA ALA A 56 3.70 -1.56 -9.70
C ALA A 56 3.55 -0.53 -10.83
N ILE A 57 2.57 0.37 -10.72
CA ILE A 57 2.34 1.47 -11.67
C ILE A 57 3.49 2.48 -11.61
N ASP A 58 3.97 2.80 -10.42
CA ASP A 58 5.08 3.74 -10.19
C ASP A 58 6.37 3.22 -10.84
N THR A 59 6.66 1.93 -10.72
CA THR A 59 7.77 1.27 -11.43
C THR A 59 7.67 1.44 -12.97
N ILE A 60 6.46 1.42 -13.53
CA ILE A 60 6.24 1.64 -14.97
C ILE A 60 6.51 3.11 -15.33
N PHE A 61 5.99 4.05 -14.54
CA PHE A 61 6.20 5.48 -14.79
C PHE A 61 7.65 5.90 -14.59
N ASP A 62 8.36 5.35 -13.61
CA ASP A 62 9.79 5.58 -13.43
C ASP A 62 10.61 5.16 -14.66
N HIS A 63 10.16 4.11 -15.34
CA HIS A 63 10.74 3.72 -16.62
C HIS A 63 10.40 4.71 -17.73
N GLU A 64 9.11 5.06 -17.87
CA GLU A 64 8.59 5.93 -18.93
C GLU A 64 9.19 7.35 -18.87
N PHE A 65 9.30 7.91 -17.66
CA PHE A 65 9.91 9.22 -17.41
C PHE A 65 11.45 9.17 -17.38
N LYS A 66 12.05 8.00 -17.62
CA LYS A 66 13.50 7.78 -17.65
C LYS A 66 14.20 8.09 -16.32
N ASN A 67 13.46 8.00 -15.21
CA ASN A 67 14.04 8.06 -13.86
C ASN A 67 14.89 6.81 -13.60
N VAL A 68 14.41 5.65 -14.08
CA VAL A 68 15.07 4.36 -13.90
C VAL A 68 15.11 3.58 -15.22
N HIS A 69 16.30 3.08 -15.56
CA HIS A 69 16.45 2.17 -16.70
C HIS A 69 16.37 0.72 -16.22
N TYR A 70 15.34 0.00 -16.64
CA TYR A 70 15.21 -1.44 -16.37
C TYR A 70 15.74 -2.25 -17.57
N SER A 71 16.54 -3.26 -17.28
CA SER A 71 16.98 -4.25 -18.26
C SER A 71 16.88 -5.64 -17.68
N PHE A 72 16.30 -6.57 -18.44
CA PHE A 72 16.20 -7.98 -18.07
C PHE A 72 17.28 -8.85 -18.75
N PHE A 73 17.90 -8.35 -19.83
CA PHE A 73 18.91 -9.08 -20.61
C PHE A 73 20.01 -8.12 -21.14
N PRO A 74 21.13 -7.94 -20.44
CA PRO A 74 21.49 -8.51 -19.13
C PRO A 74 20.68 -7.86 -17.99
N LEU A 75 20.53 -8.58 -16.87
CA LEU A 75 19.83 -8.08 -15.69
C LEU A 75 20.66 -7.00 -15.00
N ASN A 76 20.16 -5.77 -14.93
CA ASN A 76 20.87 -4.67 -14.29
C ASN A 76 20.48 -4.49 -12.81
N ASP A 77 21.24 -3.66 -12.08
CA ASP A 77 21.04 -3.47 -10.65
C ASP A 77 19.66 -2.89 -10.31
N ALA A 78 19.14 -1.99 -11.13
CA ALA A 78 17.80 -1.41 -10.94
C ALA A 78 16.69 -2.46 -11.01
N THR A 79 16.68 -3.32 -12.04
CA THR A 79 15.73 -4.43 -12.15
C THR A 79 15.89 -5.40 -10.99
N LYS A 80 17.13 -5.67 -10.57
CA LYS A 80 17.42 -6.58 -9.45
C LYS A 80 16.84 -6.05 -8.13
N ILE A 81 17.06 -4.77 -7.82
CA ILE A 81 16.55 -4.13 -6.61
C ILE A 81 15.02 -4.11 -6.63
N SER A 82 14.40 -3.67 -7.74
CA SER A 82 12.94 -3.68 -7.91
C SER A 82 12.34 -5.07 -7.71
N LEU A 83 12.96 -6.11 -8.29
CA LEU A 83 12.49 -7.49 -8.13
C LEU A 83 12.62 -8.00 -6.68
N ILE A 84 13.73 -7.69 -6.00
CA ILE A 84 13.91 -8.04 -4.58
C ILE A 84 12.83 -7.35 -3.73
N MET A 85 12.58 -6.06 -3.96
CA MET A 85 11.54 -5.32 -3.25
C MET A 85 10.15 -5.89 -3.52
N ALA A 86 9.82 -6.22 -4.78
CA ALA A 86 8.54 -6.82 -5.14
C ALA A 86 8.33 -8.19 -4.47
N ILE A 87 9.35 -9.05 -4.45
CA ILE A 87 9.27 -10.38 -3.83
C ILE A 87 9.10 -10.27 -2.31
N PHE A 88 9.98 -9.51 -1.65
CA PHE A 88 9.91 -9.36 -0.18
C PHE A 88 8.66 -8.61 0.25
N GLY A 89 8.25 -7.59 -0.50
CA GLY A 89 7.02 -6.84 -0.27
C GLY A 89 5.79 -7.74 -0.37
N SER A 90 5.66 -8.49 -1.46
CA SER A 90 4.54 -9.43 -1.66
C SER A 90 4.49 -10.50 -0.56
N PHE A 91 5.64 -11.07 -0.19
CA PHE A 91 5.74 -12.03 0.90
C PHE A 91 5.32 -11.41 2.25
N SER A 92 5.73 -10.17 2.51
CA SER A 92 5.41 -9.45 3.75
C SER A 92 3.91 -9.15 3.85
N ILE A 93 3.28 -8.75 2.75
CA ILE A 93 1.82 -8.54 2.67
C ILE A 93 1.11 -9.86 2.98
N PHE A 94 1.49 -10.95 2.31
CA PHE A 94 0.86 -12.25 2.52
C PHE A 94 1.01 -12.75 3.96
N ALA A 95 2.22 -12.66 4.52
CA ALA A 95 2.50 -13.03 5.90
C ALA A 95 1.68 -12.17 6.89
N SER A 96 1.60 -10.86 6.65
CA SER A 96 0.87 -9.92 7.52
C SER A 96 -0.64 -10.19 7.51
N VAL A 97 -1.23 -10.41 6.34
CA VAL A 97 -2.65 -10.76 6.22
C VAL A 97 -2.93 -12.12 6.87
N PHE A 98 -2.07 -13.12 6.63
CA PHE A 98 -2.23 -14.46 7.21
C PHE A 98 -2.13 -14.44 8.74
N ILE A 99 -1.10 -13.81 9.30
CA ILE A 99 -0.90 -13.70 10.75
C ILE A 99 -2.02 -12.87 11.39
N GLY A 100 -2.37 -11.73 10.78
CA GLY A 100 -3.41 -10.84 11.30
C GLY A 100 -4.79 -11.48 11.32
N TYR A 101 -5.12 -12.34 10.35
CA TYR A 101 -6.42 -13.00 10.27
C TYR A 101 -6.50 -14.29 11.10
N TYR A 102 -5.43 -15.10 11.10
CA TYR A 102 -5.48 -16.46 11.66
C TYR A 102 -4.74 -16.63 13.00
N ALA A 103 -3.68 -15.86 13.26
CA ALA A 103 -2.84 -16.05 14.43
C ALA A 103 -3.18 -15.10 15.59
N ILE A 104 -3.57 -13.86 15.30
CA ILE A 104 -3.80 -12.84 16.32
C ILE A 104 -5.27 -12.42 16.35
N LYS A 105 -6.01 -12.86 17.37
CA LYS A 105 -7.34 -12.30 17.69
C LYS A 105 -7.15 -10.97 18.41
N LEU A 106 -6.80 -9.93 17.67
CA LEU A 106 -6.65 -8.60 18.26
C LEU A 106 -8.02 -8.08 18.73
N PRO A 107 -8.14 -7.62 19.98
CA PRO A 107 -9.34 -6.90 20.41
C PRO A 107 -9.51 -5.65 19.56
N GLU A 108 -10.73 -5.38 19.06
CA GLU A 108 -11.01 -4.18 18.25
C GLU A 108 -10.56 -2.88 18.92
N THR A 109 -10.59 -2.84 20.27
CA THR A 109 -10.16 -1.69 21.06
C THR A 109 -8.70 -1.35 20.84
N VAL A 110 -7.82 -2.35 20.69
CA VAL A 110 -6.38 -2.11 20.47
C VAL A 110 -6.14 -1.58 19.06
N ILE A 111 -6.89 -2.08 18.07
CA ILE A 111 -6.79 -1.64 16.68
C ILE A 111 -7.28 -0.19 16.52
N LYS A 112 -8.30 0.22 17.29
CA LYS A 112 -8.84 1.59 17.26
C LYS A 112 -7.96 2.64 17.96
N ILE A 113 -6.97 2.22 18.75
CA ILE A 113 -6.03 3.12 19.46
C ILE A 113 -4.80 3.45 18.59
N TYR A 114 -4.53 2.63 17.57
CA TYR A 114 -3.48 2.86 16.58
C TYR A 114 -3.96 3.86 15.51
#